data_AF-A0A2W6DG57-F1
#
_entry.id   AF-A0A2W6DG57-F1
#
_cell.length_a   1.000
_cell.length_b   1.000
_cell.length_c   1.000
_cell.angle_alpha   90.00
_cell.angle_beta   90.00
_cell.angle_gamma   90.00
#
_symmetry.space_group_name_H-M   'P 1'
#
loop_
_entity.id
_entity.type
_entity.pdbx_description
1 polymer ?
#
loop_
_entity_poly.entity_id
_entity_poly.type
_entity_poly.pdbx_seq_one_letter_code
_entity_poly.pdbx_strand_id
1 'polypeptide(L)'
;MVQDDGWAAYLAARRALIGDLAADIDARDLPALPWSSALYSAAPELAREVAVWRAATGCRSDPTPCGPADCEAPAYRRALAARVDAVVDVALLPGDRWRAIVATLDPRLCDDTQWPWLARAIDDASRTGYDVETRLPRLVHDRPLPAEHAARALTYRLADDCPESVPRTQAPPDAGHDAPIRRDVEAAQRLHKQPAPSRGRGR
;
A
#
# COMPACT_ATOMS: atom_id res chain seq x y z
N MET A 1 15.78 -32.46 -43.01
CA MET A 1 16.57 -32.48 -41.77
C MET A 1 17.66 -31.43 -41.90
N VAL A 2 17.28 -30.16 -41.89
CA VAL A 2 18.16 -28.99 -42.14
C VAL A 2 17.51 -27.80 -41.41
N GLN A 3 18.32 -26.95 -40.76
CA GLN A 3 17.99 -25.74 -39.98
C GLN A 3 17.69 -25.94 -38.48
N ASP A 4 18.61 -26.52 -37.69
CA ASP A 4 18.58 -26.40 -36.21
C ASP A 4 19.71 -25.47 -35.71
N ASP A 5 20.92 -25.59 -36.29
CA ASP A 5 22.10 -24.83 -35.82
C ASP A 5 22.01 -23.31 -36.05
N GLY A 6 21.42 -22.88 -37.19
CA GLY A 6 21.23 -21.46 -37.50
C GLY A 6 20.22 -20.79 -36.56
N TRP A 7 19.17 -21.52 -36.16
CA TRP A 7 18.16 -21.03 -35.22
C TRP A 7 18.70 -20.97 -33.80
N ALA A 8 19.46 -21.98 -33.37
CA ALA A 8 20.13 -21.99 -32.08
C ALA A 8 21.11 -20.81 -31.94
N ALA A 9 21.93 -20.55 -32.97
CA ALA A 9 22.86 -19.41 -32.98
C ALA A 9 22.12 -18.07 -32.94
N TYR A 10 21.02 -17.94 -33.70
CA TYR A 10 20.18 -16.74 -33.67
C TYR A 10 19.55 -16.50 -32.28
N LEU A 11 18.95 -17.52 -31.66
CA LEU A 11 18.36 -17.40 -30.33
C LEU A 11 19.41 -17.07 -29.26
N ALA A 12 20.60 -17.65 -29.35
CA ALA A 12 21.70 -17.32 -28.46
C ALA A 12 22.13 -15.85 -28.61
N ALA A 13 22.31 -15.36 -29.83
CA ALA A 13 22.64 -13.97 -30.10
C ALA A 13 21.53 -13.01 -29.65
N ARG A 14 20.27 -13.35 -29.90
CA ARG A 14 19.13 -12.55 -29.45
C ARG A 14 19.03 -12.50 -27.93
N ARG A 15 19.28 -13.62 -27.24
CA ARG A 15 19.34 -13.68 -25.77
C ARG A 15 20.47 -12.81 -25.21
N ALA A 16 21.65 -12.84 -25.83
CA ALA A 16 22.78 -11.99 -25.43
C ALA A 16 22.43 -10.51 -25.54
N LEU A 17 21.88 -10.08 -26.69
CA LEU A 17 21.44 -8.70 -26.90
C LEU A 17 20.38 -8.24 -25.89
N ILE A 18 19.37 -9.09 -25.60
CA ILE A 18 18.37 -8.79 -24.58
C ILE A 18 19.02 -8.67 -23.19
N GLY A 19 20.01 -9.52 -22.90
CA GLY A 19 20.78 -9.46 -21.66
C GLY A 19 21.56 -8.16 -21.51
N ASP A 20 22.23 -7.72 -22.57
CA ASP A 20 22.99 -6.46 -22.59
C ASP A 20 22.06 -5.25 -22.41
N LEU A 21 20.94 -5.21 -23.14
CA LEU A 21 19.94 -4.13 -22.99
C LEU A 21 19.30 -4.11 -21.59
N ALA A 22 19.10 -5.28 -20.97
CA ALA A 22 18.62 -5.36 -19.59
C ALA A 22 19.71 -4.99 -18.57
N ALA A 23 20.99 -5.13 -18.91
CA ALA A 23 22.11 -4.72 -18.07
C ALA A 23 22.17 -3.20 -17.92
N ASP A 24 21.82 -2.45 -18.96
CA ASP A 24 21.77 -0.98 -18.97
C ASP A 24 20.65 -0.40 -18.08
N ILE A 25 19.70 -1.21 -17.63
CA ILE A 25 18.59 -0.77 -16.78
C ILE A 25 18.96 -0.90 -15.31
N ASP A 26 18.77 0.19 -14.56
CA ASP A 26 19.04 0.28 -13.13
C ASP A 26 17.73 0.47 -12.34
N ALA A 27 17.74 0.09 -11.06
CA ALA A 27 16.60 0.31 -10.17
C ALA A 27 16.24 1.82 -10.03
N ARG A 28 17.19 2.72 -10.28
CA ARG A 28 16.98 4.18 -10.34
C ARG A 28 16.13 4.65 -11.52
N ASP A 29 15.89 3.79 -12.52
CA ASP A 29 14.99 4.09 -13.66
C ASP A 29 13.50 4.00 -13.29
N LEU A 30 13.18 3.55 -12.08
CA LEU A 30 11.82 3.54 -11.54
C LEU A 30 11.30 4.97 -11.28
N PRO A 31 9.99 5.20 -11.42
CA PRO A 31 9.40 6.49 -11.08
C PRO A 31 9.55 6.76 -9.58
N ALA A 32 9.74 8.02 -9.18
CA ALA A 32 9.88 8.42 -7.78
C ALA A 32 8.55 8.31 -6.99
N LEU A 33 8.08 7.09 -6.75
CA LEU A 33 6.86 6.75 -6.03
C LEU A 33 7.18 6.06 -4.69
N PRO A 34 6.29 6.12 -3.69
CA PRO A 34 6.56 5.52 -2.37
C PRO A 34 6.94 4.03 -2.41
N TRP A 35 6.25 3.24 -3.25
CA TRP A 35 6.57 1.82 -3.43
C TRP A 35 7.95 1.62 -4.08
N SER A 36 8.39 2.53 -4.97
CA SER A 36 9.67 2.43 -5.66
C SER A 36 10.84 2.63 -4.69
N SER A 37 10.72 3.59 -3.78
CA SER A 37 11.73 3.85 -2.76
C SER A 37 11.79 2.71 -1.75
N ALA A 38 10.63 2.20 -1.32
CA ALA A 38 10.55 1.05 -0.43
C ALA A 38 11.21 -0.19 -1.05
N LEU A 39 10.92 -0.45 -2.34
CA LEU A 39 11.48 -1.57 -3.08
C LEU A 39 12.99 -1.42 -3.32
N TYR A 40 13.47 -0.22 -3.66
CA TYR A 40 14.90 0.07 -3.81
C TYR A 40 15.66 -0.18 -2.51
N SER A 41 15.13 0.27 -1.37
CA SER A 41 15.75 0.09 -0.06
C SER A 41 15.72 -1.35 0.43
N ALA A 42 14.62 -2.08 0.21
CA ALA A 42 14.44 -3.42 0.77
C ALA A 42 14.94 -4.55 -0.15
N ALA A 43 14.79 -4.40 -1.47
CA ALA A 43 15.14 -5.42 -2.45
C ALA A 43 15.62 -4.80 -3.78
N PRO A 44 16.86 -4.30 -3.85
CA PRO A 44 17.37 -3.60 -5.03
C PRO A 44 17.36 -4.45 -6.30
N GLU A 45 17.59 -5.77 -6.19
CA GLU A 45 17.53 -6.68 -7.34
C GLU A 45 16.09 -6.86 -7.88
N LEU A 46 15.10 -6.91 -6.98
CA LEU A 46 13.70 -6.95 -7.38
C LEU A 46 13.27 -5.60 -7.98
N ALA A 47 13.78 -4.48 -7.47
CA ALA A 47 13.57 -3.16 -8.06
C ALA A 47 14.12 -3.09 -9.49
N ARG A 48 15.32 -3.61 -9.74
CA ARG A 48 15.91 -3.73 -11.09
C ARG A 48 15.05 -4.62 -11.99
N GLU A 49 14.57 -5.76 -11.49
CA GLU A 49 13.68 -6.65 -12.24
C GLU A 49 12.38 -5.95 -12.65
N VAL A 50 11.78 -5.16 -11.75
CA VAL A 50 10.60 -4.32 -12.05
C VAL A 50 10.94 -3.23 -13.08
N ALA A 51 12.12 -2.61 -13.01
CA ALA A 51 12.55 -1.61 -13.98
C ALA A 51 12.70 -2.22 -15.38
N VAL A 52 13.32 -3.41 -15.49
CA VAL A 52 13.45 -4.17 -16.75
C VAL A 52 12.07 -4.54 -17.30
N TRP A 53 11.17 -5.04 -16.43
CA TRP A 53 9.79 -5.36 -16.82
C TRP A 53 9.08 -4.14 -17.41
N ARG A 54 9.09 -3.00 -16.71
CA ARG A 54 8.42 -1.77 -17.16
C ARG A 54 9.00 -1.21 -18.46
N ALA A 55 10.31 -1.36 -18.66
CA ALA A 55 10.95 -0.96 -19.91
C ALA A 55 10.53 -1.86 -21.07
N ALA A 56 10.46 -3.18 -20.84
CA ALA A 56 10.05 -4.16 -21.84
C ALA A 56 8.57 -4.05 -22.22
N THR A 57 7.68 -3.74 -21.26
CA THR A 57 6.22 -3.66 -21.50
C THR A 57 5.72 -2.24 -21.82
N GLY A 58 6.61 -1.25 -21.84
CA GLY A 58 6.24 0.15 -22.10
C GLY A 58 5.44 0.81 -20.97
N CYS A 59 5.38 0.21 -19.79
CA CYS A 59 4.61 0.72 -18.65
C CYS A 59 5.38 1.75 -17.80
N ARG A 60 6.34 2.49 -18.38
CA ARG A 60 7.27 3.36 -17.63
C ARG A 60 6.56 4.44 -16.81
N SER A 61 5.44 4.97 -17.30
CA SER A 61 4.67 6.03 -16.63
C SER A 61 3.52 5.51 -15.76
N ASP A 62 3.29 4.19 -15.70
CA ASP A 62 2.16 3.62 -14.97
C ASP A 62 2.35 3.78 -13.44
N PRO A 63 1.33 4.21 -12.68
CA PRO A 63 1.47 4.41 -11.24
C PRO A 63 1.62 3.09 -10.45
N THR A 64 1.17 1.96 -11.00
CA THR A 64 1.30 0.65 -10.38
C THR A 64 2.69 0.06 -10.65
N PRO A 65 3.27 -0.75 -9.73
CA PRO A 65 4.62 -1.29 -9.92
C PRO A 65 4.79 -2.09 -11.20
N CYS A 66 3.83 -2.98 -11.49
CA CYS A 66 3.91 -3.95 -12.59
C CYS A 66 3.07 -3.58 -13.82
N GLY A 67 2.44 -2.40 -13.86
CA GLY A 67 1.59 -1.96 -14.96
C GLY A 67 0.20 -2.62 -15.00
N PRO A 68 -0.59 -2.34 -16.05
CA PRO A 68 -1.98 -2.78 -16.18
C PRO A 68 -2.11 -4.31 -16.23
N ALA A 69 -3.31 -4.80 -15.88
CA ALA A 69 -3.58 -6.24 -15.82
C ALA A 69 -3.52 -6.93 -17.19
N ASP A 70 -3.89 -6.19 -18.24
CA ASP A 70 -3.90 -6.62 -19.63
C ASP A 70 -2.52 -6.39 -20.24
N CYS A 71 -1.62 -7.37 -20.05
CA CYS A 71 -0.28 -7.39 -20.61
C CYS A 71 -0.02 -8.73 -21.31
N GLU A 72 0.97 -8.77 -22.23
CA GLU A 72 1.30 -9.98 -23.01
C GLU A 72 1.74 -11.18 -22.15
N ALA A 73 2.26 -10.95 -20.93
CA ALA A 73 2.71 -12.01 -20.02
C ALA A 73 2.03 -11.95 -18.64
N PRO A 74 0.72 -12.29 -18.54
CA PRO A 74 -0.07 -12.09 -17.33
C PRO A 74 0.31 -13.02 -16.18
N ALA A 75 0.90 -14.19 -16.46
CA ALA A 75 1.41 -15.09 -15.42
C ALA A 75 2.67 -14.52 -14.75
N TYR A 76 3.62 -14.03 -15.56
CA TYR A 76 4.83 -13.39 -15.06
C TYR A 76 4.50 -12.12 -14.28
N ARG A 77 3.63 -11.25 -14.81
CA ARG A 77 3.18 -10.04 -14.12
C ARG A 77 2.59 -10.35 -12.75
N ARG A 78 1.73 -11.37 -12.63
CA ARG A 78 1.14 -11.77 -11.35
C ARG A 78 2.19 -12.27 -10.35
N ALA A 79 3.14 -13.08 -10.81
CA ALA A 79 4.23 -13.55 -9.95
C ALA A 79 5.15 -12.41 -9.50
N LEU A 80 5.47 -11.48 -10.40
CA LEU A 80 6.25 -10.28 -10.09
C LEU A 80 5.51 -9.37 -9.11
N ALA A 81 4.22 -9.10 -9.35
CA ALA A 81 3.38 -8.31 -8.46
C ALA A 81 3.31 -8.93 -7.05
N ALA A 82 3.09 -10.24 -6.92
CA ALA A 82 3.06 -10.90 -5.62
C ALA A 82 4.39 -10.78 -4.85
N ARG A 83 5.53 -10.86 -5.55
CA ARG A 83 6.85 -10.66 -4.94
C ARG A 83 7.07 -9.21 -4.52
N VAL A 84 6.64 -8.26 -5.35
CA VAL A 84 6.70 -6.82 -5.03
C VAL A 84 5.82 -6.51 -3.84
N ASP A 85 4.58 -6.98 -3.83
CA ASP A 85 3.63 -6.76 -2.73
C ASP A 85 4.18 -7.36 -1.42
N ALA A 86 4.74 -8.57 -1.44
CA ALA A 86 5.36 -9.15 -0.25
C ALA A 86 6.53 -8.31 0.32
N VAL A 87 7.34 -7.71 -0.55
CA VAL A 87 8.45 -6.83 -0.11
C VAL A 87 7.95 -5.46 0.29
N VAL A 88 7.05 -4.87 -0.49
CA VAL A 88 6.50 -3.53 -0.25
C VAL A 88 5.65 -3.55 1.00
N ASP A 89 4.80 -4.54 1.23
CA ASP A 89 4.03 -4.68 2.46
C ASP A 89 4.96 -4.81 3.68
N VAL A 90 6.05 -5.58 3.58
CA VAL A 90 7.02 -5.72 4.68
C VAL A 90 7.89 -4.47 4.88
N ALA A 91 8.34 -3.83 3.81
CA ALA A 91 9.16 -2.63 3.86
C ALA A 91 8.34 -1.38 4.23
N LEU A 92 7.05 -1.39 3.89
CA LEU A 92 6.05 -0.42 4.32
C LEU A 92 5.37 -0.82 5.64
N LEU A 93 5.89 -1.82 6.36
CA LEU A 93 5.72 -1.96 7.80
C LEU A 93 6.85 -1.17 8.49
N PRO A 94 6.66 0.14 8.76
CA PRO A 94 7.59 0.96 9.54
C PRO A 94 7.75 0.48 11.01
N GLY A 95 7.09 -0.63 11.37
CA GLY A 95 7.07 -1.22 12.70
C GLY A 95 8.46 -1.47 13.27
N ASP A 96 9.34 -2.18 12.56
CA ASP A 96 10.51 -2.75 13.23
C ASP A 96 11.57 -1.72 13.64
N ARG A 97 11.69 -0.61 12.91
CA ARG A 97 12.62 0.49 13.26
C ARG A 97 12.23 1.14 14.58
N TRP A 98 10.95 1.44 14.75
CA TRP A 98 10.45 2.20 15.90
C TRP A 98 10.00 1.29 17.05
N ARG A 99 9.88 -0.02 16.80
CA ARG A 99 9.46 -1.02 17.80
C ARG A 99 10.33 -0.99 19.06
N ALA A 100 11.66 -0.88 18.92
CA ALA A 100 12.55 -0.85 20.08
C ALA A 100 12.34 0.40 20.95
N ILE A 101 12.14 1.57 20.34
CA ILE A 101 11.91 2.84 21.05
C ILE A 101 10.51 2.86 21.66
N VAL A 102 9.49 2.36 20.97
CA VAL A 102 8.13 2.37 21.48
C VAL A 102 7.93 1.31 22.57
N ALA A 103 8.61 0.15 22.47
CA ALA A 103 8.56 -0.89 23.49
C ALA A 103 9.16 -0.45 24.84
N THR A 104 10.13 0.48 24.84
CA THR A 104 10.66 1.04 26.11
C THR A 104 9.70 2.03 26.75
N LEU A 105 8.81 2.65 25.98
CA LEU A 105 7.78 3.56 26.49
C LEU A 105 6.58 2.81 27.04
N ASP A 106 6.00 1.91 26.23
CA ASP A 106 4.94 1.01 26.65
C ASP A 106 4.91 -0.22 25.72
N PRO A 107 5.24 -1.42 26.23
CA PRO A 107 5.23 -2.65 25.44
C PRO A 107 3.87 -2.92 24.79
N ARG A 108 2.77 -2.49 25.43
CA ARG A 108 1.40 -2.71 24.95
C ARG A 108 1.11 -2.03 23.62
N LEU A 109 1.88 -0.99 23.27
CA LEU A 109 1.78 -0.30 21.98
C LEU A 109 2.22 -1.18 20.81
N CYS A 110 3.16 -2.08 21.04
CA CYS A 110 3.69 -3.00 20.02
C CYS A 110 2.78 -4.23 19.80
N ASP A 111 1.94 -4.54 20.79
CA ASP A 111 0.96 -5.64 20.76
C ASP A 111 -0.43 -5.18 20.27
N ASP A 112 -0.64 -3.87 20.15
CA ASP A 112 -1.89 -3.28 19.64
C ASP A 112 -2.06 -3.59 18.14
N THR A 113 -3.26 -3.98 17.74
CA THR A 113 -3.62 -4.23 16.33
C THR A 113 -3.39 -2.99 15.44
N GLN A 114 -3.37 -1.79 16.02
CA GLN A 114 -3.14 -0.53 15.32
C GLN A 114 -1.65 -0.12 15.25
N TRP A 115 -0.73 -0.95 15.76
CA TRP A 115 0.72 -0.69 15.73
C TRP A 115 1.28 -0.29 14.36
N PRO A 116 0.92 -0.96 13.24
CA PRO A 116 1.46 -0.60 11.93
C PRO A 116 1.16 0.84 11.50
N TRP A 117 -0.02 1.36 11.87
CA TRP A 117 -0.42 2.74 11.59
C TRP A 117 0.37 3.75 12.42
N LEU A 118 0.57 3.45 13.72
CA LEU A 118 1.39 4.28 14.60
C LEU A 118 2.83 4.34 14.10
N ALA A 119 3.43 3.20 13.77
CA ALA A 119 4.80 3.14 13.29
C ALA A 119 4.99 3.99 12.03
N ARG A 120 3.98 4.04 11.15
CA ARG A 120 4.02 4.86 9.93
C ARG A 120 3.96 6.35 10.20
N ALA A 121 3.09 6.76 11.09
CA ALA A 121 3.03 8.15 11.51
C ALA A 121 4.35 8.61 12.16
N ILE A 122 5.00 7.74 12.94
CA ILE A 122 6.31 8.01 13.53
C ILE A 122 7.39 8.15 12.45
N ASP A 123 7.38 7.28 11.44
CA ASP A 123 8.35 7.31 10.34
C ASP A 123 8.20 8.57 9.48
N ASP A 124 6.95 8.95 9.16
CA ASP A 124 6.65 10.19 8.44
C ASP A 124 7.06 11.44 9.24
N ALA A 125 6.84 11.45 10.57
CA ALA A 125 7.34 12.51 11.44
C ALA A 125 8.87 12.58 11.41
N SER A 126 9.56 11.45 11.58
CA SER A 126 11.03 11.43 11.60
C SER A 126 11.62 11.99 10.30
N ARG A 127 11.00 11.68 9.16
CA ARG A 127 11.43 12.15 7.84
C ARG A 127 11.24 13.66 7.65
N THR A 128 10.33 14.31 8.38
CA THR A 128 10.18 15.77 8.39
C THR A 128 11.13 16.47 9.37
N GLY A 129 12.05 15.72 9.99
CA GLY A 129 13.00 16.23 10.98
C GLY A 129 12.40 16.32 12.39
N TYR A 130 11.26 15.67 12.64
CA TYR A 130 10.71 15.56 13.98
C TYR A 130 11.59 14.67 14.85
N ASP A 131 11.97 15.17 16.03
CA ASP A 131 12.75 14.43 17.01
C ASP A 131 11.85 13.43 17.77
N VAL A 132 11.70 12.25 17.18
CA VAL A 132 10.90 11.15 17.73
C VAL A 132 11.44 10.70 19.09
N GLU A 133 12.76 10.63 19.28
CA GLU A 133 13.35 10.08 20.50
C GLU A 133 13.07 10.93 21.73
N THR A 134 13.02 12.27 21.58
CA THR A 134 12.78 13.17 22.72
C THR A 134 11.32 13.60 22.88
N ARG A 135 10.56 13.69 21.79
CA ARG A 135 9.17 14.18 21.83
C ARG A 135 8.14 13.09 22.06
N LEU A 136 8.34 11.89 21.50
CA LEU A 136 7.41 10.78 21.70
C LEU A 136 7.25 10.39 23.19
N PRO A 137 8.31 10.32 24.02
CA PRO A 137 8.17 10.08 25.45
C PRO A 137 7.36 11.15 26.18
N ARG A 138 7.48 12.42 25.78
CA ARG A 138 6.72 13.53 26.37
C ARG A 138 5.22 13.39 26.10
N LEU A 139 4.83 13.04 24.88
CA LEU A 139 3.43 12.82 24.52
C LEU A 139 2.76 11.67 25.30
N VAL A 140 3.54 10.66 25.68
CA VAL A 140 3.08 9.56 26.55
C VAL A 140 2.98 10.01 28.00
N HIS A 141 3.92 10.82 28.47
CA HIS A 141 3.98 11.28 29.86
C HIS A 141 2.93 12.37 30.17
N ASP A 142 2.61 13.25 29.22
CA ASP A 142 1.69 14.38 29.41
C ASP A 142 0.24 13.95 29.62
N ARG A 143 -0.14 12.77 29.11
CA ARG A 143 -1.48 12.20 29.33
C ARG A 143 -1.37 10.68 29.35
N PRO A 144 -1.87 9.99 30.41
CA PRO A 144 -1.85 8.53 30.45
C PRO A 144 -2.48 7.94 29.18
N LEU A 145 -1.88 6.88 28.63
CA LEU A 145 -2.44 6.17 27.49
C LEU A 145 -3.67 5.38 27.96
N PRO A 146 -4.76 5.36 27.16
CA PRO A 146 -5.91 4.51 27.46
C PRO A 146 -5.51 3.04 27.42
N ALA A 147 -6.15 2.23 28.27
CA ALA A 147 -5.90 0.79 28.35
C ALA A 147 -6.32 0.05 27.06
N GLU A 148 -7.27 0.62 26.31
CA GLU A 148 -7.74 0.11 25.02
C GLU A 148 -7.28 1.06 23.90
N HIS A 149 -6.78 0.50 22.81
CA HIS A 149 -6.33 1.24 21.62
C HIS A 149 -5.25 2.31 21.90
N ALA A 150 -4.26 1.97 22.72
CA ALA A 150 -3.16 2.85 23.09
C ALA A 150 -2.39 3.37 21.87
N ALA A 151 -2.17 2.52 20.85
CA ALA A 151 -1.45 2.92 19.65
C ALA A 151 -2.22 4.00 18.86
N ARG A 152 -3.54 3.81 18.73
CA ARG A 152 -4.42 4.77 18.06
C ARG A 152 -4.46 6.12 18.78
N ALA A 153 -4.51 6.11 20.10
CA ALA A 153 -4.47 7.35 20.89
C ALA A 153 -3.15 8.11 20.70
N LEU A 154 -2.03 7.40 20.65
CA LEU A 154 -0.72 8.02 20.40
C LEU A 154 -0.61 8.58 18.98
N THR A 155 -1.17 7.89 17.97
CA THR A 155 -1.21 8.39 16.58
C THR A 155 -1.95 9.73 16.49
N TYR A 156 -3.09 9.89 17.17
CA TYR A 156 -3.81 11.18 17.18
C TYR A 156 -3.04 12.30 17.88
N ARG A 157 -2.30 11.99 18.95
CA ARG A 157 -1.45 13.00 19.62
C ARG A 157 -0.26 13.41 18.77
N LEU A 158 0.34 12.45 18.07
CA LEU A 158 1.42 12.73 17.12
C LEU A 158 0.93 13.60 15.96
N ALA A 159 -0.29 13.36 15.48
CA ALA A 159 -0.96 14.18 14.47
C ALA A 159 -1.22 15.63 14.94
N ASP A 160 -1.60 15.81 16.21
CA ASP A 160 -1.79 17.14 16.80
C ASP A 160 -0.46 17.91 16.99
N ASP A 161 0.62 17.23 17.39
CA ASP A 161 1.94 17.86 17.62
C ASP A 161 2.74 18.08 16.32
N CYS A 162 2.55 17.22 15.33
CA CYS A 162 3.15 17.33 14.01
C CYS A 162 2.11 16.97 12.94
N PRO A 163 1.35 17.94 12.40
CA PRO A 163 0.35 17.66 11.37
C PRO A 163 0.95 17.11 10.07
N GLU A 164 2.26 17.27 9.85
CA GLU A 164 2.99 16.68 8.72
C GLU A 164 3.32 15.19 8.92
N SER A 165 3.17 14.66 10.13
CA SER A 165 3.36 13.23 10.47
C SER A 165 2.20 12.34 10.02
N VAL A 166 1.04 12.94 9.75
CA VAL A 166 -0.11 12.20 9.25
C VAL A 166 0.18 11.90 7.78
N PRO A 167 0.20 10.62 7.35
CA PRO A 167 0.14 10.36 5.93
C PRO A 167 -1.12 11.07 5.45
N ARG A 168 -0.99 12.05 4.54
CA ARG A 168 -2.15 12.62 3.87
C ARG A 168 -2.94 11.42 3.39
N THR A 169 -4.02 11.12 4.09
CA THR A 169 -5.06 10.28 3.54
C THR A 169 -5.36 11.00 2.24
N GLN A 170 -5.03 10.37 1.12
CA GLN A 170 -5.64 10.78 -0.12
C GLN A 170 -7.12 10.57 0.16
N ALA A 171 -7.80 11.66 0.52
CA ALA A 171 -9.22 11.74 0.35
C ALA A 171 -9.44 11.28 -1.10
N PRO A 172 -10.32 10.30 -1.35
CA PRO A 172 -10.71 10.00 -2.73
C PRO A 172 -11.04 11.34 -3.40
N PRO A 173 -10.48 11.63 -4.59
CA PRO A 173 -10.79 12.86 -5.30
C PRO A 173 -12.29 12.87 -5.58
N ASP A 174 -12.98 13.73 -4.83
CA ASP A 174 -14.34 14.17 -5.08
C ASP A 174 -15.39 13.05 -5.25
N ALA A 175 -15.70 12.35 -4.15
CA ALA A 175 -17.09 11.94 -3.96
C ALA A 175 -17.84 13.20 -3.50
N GLY A 176 -18.38 13.92 -4.49
CA GLY A 176 -19.14 15.14 -4.32
C GLY A 176 -20.03 15.11 -3.09
N HIS A 177 -19.81 16.10 -2.23
CA HIS A 177 -20.60 16.40 -1.04
C HIS A 177 -21.96 16.97 -1.46
N ASP A 178 -22.75 16.21 -2.21
CA ASP A 178 -24.18 16.53 -2.42
C ASP A 178 -25.02 15.26 -2.41
N ALA A 179 -25.29 14.77 -1.21
CA ALA A 179 -26.46 13.94 -0.94
C ALA A 179 -26.94 14.24 0.50
N PRO A 180 -28.14 14.83 0.66
CA PRO A 180 -28.63 15.26 1.97
C PRO A 180 -29.01 14.06 2.83
N ILE A 181 -28.47 14.00 4.05
CA ILE A 181 -28.91 13.07 5.08
C ILE A 181 -30.17 13.63 5.75
N ARG A 182 -31.14 12.74 5.99
CA ARG A 182 -32.23 12.77 6.99
C ARG A 182 -33.61 13.22 6.51
N ARG A 183 -34.40 12.23 6.08
CA ARG A 183 -35.76 11.92 6.57
C ARG A 183 -36.29 10.77 5.71
N ASP A 184 -36.36 9.56 6.25
CA ASP A 184 -37.29 8.49 5.82
C ASP A 184 -37.09 7.20 6.62
N VAL A 185 -37.04 7.30 7.96
CA VAL A 185 -37.09 6.11 8.84
C VAL A 185 -38.52 5.87 9.39
N GLU A 186 -39.42 6.85 9.32
CA GLU A 186 -40.79 6.70 9.82
C GLU A 186 -41.84 6.23 8.78
N ALA A 187 -41.56 6.32 7.48
CA ALA A 187 -42.49 5.88 6.43
C ALA A 187 -42.54 4.35 6.26
N ALA A 188 -41.43 3.65 6.55
CA ALA A 188 -41.35 2.20 6.39
C ALA A 188 -42.13 1.42 7.47
N GLN A 189 -42.47 2.05 8.61
CA GLN A 189 -43.11 1.35 9.74
C GLN A 189 -44.64 1.40 9.74
N ARG A 190 -45.29 2.18 8.86
CA ARG A 190 -46.75 2.37 8.88
C ARG A 190 -47.55 1.73 7.73
N LEU A 191 -46.93 1.13 6.69
CA LEU A 191 -47.67 0.74 5.47
C LEU A 191 -47.75 -0.75 5.07
N HIS A 192 -47.45 -1.74 5.93
CA HIS A 192 -47.78 -3.14 5.55
C HIS A 192 -48.39 -4.03 6.63
N LYS A 193 -48.87 -3.42 7.71
CA LYS A 193 -49.88 -4.04 8.56
C LYS A 193 -51.22 -4.01 7.80
N GLN A 194 -51.55 -5.03 6.99
CA GLN A 194 -52.90 -5.64 6.81
C GLN A 194 -53.06 -6.50 5.52
N PRO A 195 -54.04 -7.45 5.48
CA PRO A 195 -53.85 -8.80 4.94
C PRO A 195 -54.55 -9.11 3.59
N ALA A 196 -54.22 -10.28 3.02
CA ALA A 196 -54.91 -10.94 1.90
C ALA A 196 -56.33 -11.42 2.29
N PRO A 197 -57.30 -11.50 1.36
CA PRO A 197 -57.53 -12.71 0.53
C PRO A 197 -58.06 -12.33 -0.90
N SER A 198 -58.39 -13.17 -1.87
CA SER A 198 -58.65 -14.62 -1.99
C SER A 198 -58.53 -15.00 -3.47
N ARG A 199 -58.13 -16.24 -3.74
CA ARG A 199 -58.10 -16.87 -5.07
C ARG A 199 -59.53 -17.05 -5.63
N GLY A 200 -59.76 -16.60 -6.86
CA GLY A 200 -60.89 -17.00 -7.71
C GLY A 200 -60.37 -17.70 -8.96
N ARG A 201 -60.80 -18.95 -9.16
CA ARG A 201 -60.42 -19.89 -10.22
C ARG A 201 -61.64 -20.09 -11.13
N GLY A 202 -61.45 -20.15 -12.45
CA GLY A 202 -62.44 -20.58 -13.45
C GLY A 202 -62.88 -19.41 -14.35
N ARG A 203 -62.98 -19.56 -15.67
CA ARG A 203 -63.08 -20.75 -16.51
C ARG A 203 -62.65 -20.39 -17.93
#